data_AF-A0AAD6ZAD1-F1
#
_entry.id   AF-A0AAD6ZAD1-F1
#
_cell.length_a   1.000
_cell.length_b   1.000
_cell.length_c   1.000
_cell.angle_alpha   90.00
_cell.angle_beta   90.00
_cell.angle_gamma   90.00
#
_symmetry.space_group_name_H-M   'P 1'
#
loop_
_entity.id
_entity.type
_entity.pdbx_description
1 polymer ?
#
loop_
_entity_poly.entity_id
_entity_poly.type
_entity_poly.pdbx_seq_one_letter_code
_entity_poly.pdbx_strand_id
1 'polypeptide(L)'
;KTLNPIYYFFEKVDCAADGLQMHLQSHFLAHYRLFKVLSGRGGPPTEVELALARGSTPMTPETAAQYLERLDAISNSIKDMFKKQAAASEASETRHPRFEDLLAKWVAACDQPFSVVDGVEFRELLKYAHHPAPTELKIPSSRSIKNRIGAMEEEMIAGLTRLFEVGCDFTLV
;
A
#
# COMPACT_ATOMS: atom_id res chain seq x y z
N LYS A 1 -39.88 29.28 -16.44
CA LYS A 1 -38.48 28.92 -16.15
C LYS A 1 -38.31 28.89 -14.64
N THR A 2 -38.34 27.71 -14.03
CA THR A 2 -38.02 27.50 -12.62
C THR A 2 -36.52 27.66 -12.46
N LEU A 3 -36.09 28.75 -11.82
CA LEU A 3 -34.68 28.97 -11.50
C LEU A 3 -34.23 27.91 -10.49
N ASN A 4 -33.04 27.36 -10.71
CA ASN A 4 -32.41 26.39 -9.82
C ASN A 4 -32.15 27.08 -8.45
N PRO A 5 -32.68 26.57 -7.32
CA PRO A 5 -32.57 27.20 -6.00
C PRO A 5 -31.13 27.47 -5.53
N ILE A 6 -30.14 26.81 -6.15
CA ILE A 6 -28.70 27.02 -5.92
C ILE A 6 -28.28 28.47 -6.24
N TYR A 7 -29.06 29.25 -6.99
CA TYR A 7 -28.69 30.62 -7.34
C TYR A 7 -28.74 31.60 -6.16
N TYR A 8 -29.68 31.44 -5.23
CA TYR A 8 -29.74 32.26 -4.01
C TYR A 8 -28.63 31.93 -2.99
N PHE A 9 -27.86 30.86 -3.27
CA PHE A 9 -26.86 30.27 -2.38
C PHE A 9 -25.51 31.01 -2.39
N PHE A 10 -25.22 31.80 -3.44
CA PHE A 10 -23.91 32.44 -3.63
C PHE A 10 -23.91 33.97 -3.46
N GLU A 11 -25.07 34.61 -3.34
CA GLU A 11 -25.18 36.09 -3.36
C GLU A 11 -25.29 36.71 -1.95
N LYS A 12 -25.53 35.91 -0.90
CA LYS A 12 -25.76 36.38 0.49
C LYS A 12 -25.23 35.43 1.56
N VAL A 13 -23.94 35.09 1.54
CA VAL A 13 -23.32 34.39 2.69
C VAL A 13 -22.30 35.31 3.36
N ASP A 14 -22.82 36.37 3.97
CA ASP A 14 -22.27 36.89 5.21
C ASP A 14 -23.15 36.35 6.35
N CYS A 15 -22.51 35.74 7.35
CA CYS A 15 -23.05 35.26 8.63
C CYS A 15 -23.55 33.79 8.70
N ALA A 16 -22.82 33.00 9.52
CA ALA A 16 -23.15 31.68 10.09
C ALA A 16 -23.02 30.43 9.18
N ALA A 17 -21.78 30.06 8.84
CA ALA A 17 -21.42 28.83 8.13
C ALA A 17 -21.96 27.54 8.81
N ASP A 18 -22.09 27.52 10.14
CA ASP A 18 -22.47 26.33 10.90
C ASP A 18 -23.97 25.97 10.75
N GLY A 19 -24.84 26.98 10.70
CA GLY A 19 -26.29 26.77 10.55
C GLY A 19 -26.66 26.24 9.17
N LEU A 20 -25.99 26.74 8.13
CA LEU A 20 -26.17 26.29 6.75
C LEU A 20 -25.68 24.85 6.57
N GLN A 21 -24.53 24.51 7.17
CA GLN A 21 -24.00 23.17 7.14
C GLN A 21 -24.97 22.16 7.77
N MET A 22 -25.56 22.47 8.92
CA MET A 22 -26.57 21.61 9.57
C MET A 22 -27.85 21.49 8.76
N HIS A 23 -28.33 22.58 8.15
CA HIS A 23 -29.54 22.57 7.33
C HIS A 23 -29.36 21.69 6.08
N LEU A 24 -28.23 21.84 5.39
CA LEU A 24 -27.86 21.00 4.25
C LEU A 24 -27.76 19.52 4.66
N GLN A 25 -27.13 19.23 5.80
CA GLN A 25 -27.00 17.87 6.31
C GLN A 25 -28.36 17.21 6.56
N SER A 26 -29.32 17.99 7.09
CA SER A 26 -30.62 17.48 7.53
C SER A 26 -31.64 17.35 6.39
N HIS A 27 -31.63 18.28 5.43
CA HIS A 27 -32.67 18.35 4.39
C HIS A 27 -32.18 18.03 2.98
N PHE A 28 -30.89 18.20 2.70
CA PHE A 28 -30.35 18.11 1.35
C PHE A 28 -29.00 17.37 1.33
N LEU A 29 -29.03 16.10 1.75
CA LEU A 29 -27.82 15.29 1.97
C LEU A 29 -26.86 15.24 0.77
N ALA A 30 -27.40 15.24 -0.46
CA ALA A 30 -26.58 15.31 -1.67
C ALA A 30 -25.79 16.63 -1.78
N HIS A 31 -26.44 17.76 -1.47
CA HIS A 31 -25.81 19.08 -1.46
C HIS A 31 -24.81 19.23 -0.30
N TYR A 32 -25.09 18.64 0.85
CA TYR A 32 -24.14 18.57 1.97
C TYR A 32 -22.87 17.79 1.62
N ARG A 33 -23.02 16.63 0.97
CA ARG A 33 -21.89 15.82 0.49
C ARG A 33 -21.06 16.57 -0.54
N LEU A 34 -21.72 17.27 -1.47
CA LEU A 34 -21.05 18.13 -2.44
C LEU A 34 -20.29 19.27 -1.75
N PHE A 35 -20.92 19.97 -0.80
CA PHE A 35 -20.27 20.98 0.02
C PHE A 35 -19.02 20.43 0.71
N LYS A 36 -19.10 19.29 1.41
CA LYS A 36 -17.95 18.63 2.05
C LYS A 36 -16.79 18.36 1.08
N VAL A 37 -17.09 17.89 -0.14
CA VAL A 37 -16.08 17.62 -1.17
C VAL A 37 -15.44 18.92 -1.66
N LEU A 38 -16.24 19.98 -1.86
CA LEU A 38 -15.76 21.28 -2.32
C LEU A 38 -14.96 22.03 -1.23
N SER A 39 -15.40 21.98 0.02
CA SER A 39 -14.70 22.60 1.16
C SER A 39 -13.34 21.97 1.45
N GLY A 40 -13.13 20.71 1.04
CA GLY A 40 -11.85 20.01 1.20
C GLY A 40 -10.78 20.33 0.14
N ARG A 41 -11.11 21.10 -0.91
CA ARG A 41 -10.24 21.30 -2.08
C ARG A 41 -9.10 22.30 -1.93
N GLY A 42 -8.99 22.98 -0.78
CA GLY A 42 -7.86 23.87 -0.47
C GLY A 42 -7.73 25.12 -1.35
N GLY A 43 -8.72 25.43 -2.20
CA GLY A 43 -8.70 26.58 -3.09
C GLY A 43 -10.11 26.98 -3.55
N PRO A 44 -10.28 28.20 -4.11
CA PRO A 44 -11.57 28.67 -4.58
C PRO A 44 -12.10 27.80 -5.75
N PRO A 45 -13.44 27.63 -5.87
CA PRO A 45 -14.04 26.94 -7.01
C PRO A 45 -13.62 27.56 -8.34
N THR A 46 -13.38 26.73 -9.35
CA THR A 46 -12.98 27.23 -10.67
C THR A 46 -14.16 27.93 -11.38
N GLU A 47 -13.86 28.85 -12.30
CA GLU A 47 -14.86 29.55 -13.13
C GLU A 47 -15.84 28.59 -13.82
N VAL A 48 -15.34 27.44 -14.29
CA VAL A 48 -16.14 26.38 -14.92
C VAL A 48 -17.13 25.75 -13.93
N GLU A 49 -16.69 25.49 -12.70
CA GLU A 49 -17.53 24.93 -11.64
C GLU A 49 -18.57 25.94 -11.15
N LEU A 50 -18.21 27.22 -11.10
CA LEU A 50 -19.15 28.32 -10.82
C LEU A 50 -20.19 28.46 -11.93
N ALA A 51 -19.79 28.41 -13.21
CA ALA A 51 -20.70 28.46 -14.34
C ALA A 51 -21.65 27.25 -14.39
N LEU A 52 -21.15 26.07 -13.99
CA LEU A 52 -21.95 24.84 -13.85
C LEU A 52 -22.95 24.96 -12.70
N ALA A 53 -22.52 25.41 -11.52
CA ALA A 53 -23.38 25.61 -10.34
C ALA A 53 -24.46 26.68 -10.58
N ARG A 54 -24.14 27.72 -11.35
CA ARG A 54 -25.08 28.76 -11.80
C ARG A 54 -26.06 28.24 -12.85
N GLY A 55 -25.86 27.05 -13.41
CA GLY A 55 -26.67 26.54 -14.52
C GLY A 55 -26.53 27.38 -15.79
N SER A 56 -25.48 28.20 -15.89
CA SER A 56 -25.18 29.02 -17.07
C SER A 56 -24.60 28.19 -18.20
N THR A 57 -23.95 27.06 -17.86
CA THR A 57 -23.51 26.07 -18.84
C THR A 57 -24.51 24.91 -18.85
N PRO A 58 -25.17 24.60 -19.99
CA PRO A 58 -26.00 23.42 -20.09
C PRO A 58 -25.09 22.19 -19.96
N MET A 59 -25.25 21.47 -18.85
CA MET A 59 -24.54 20.22 -18.61
C MET A 59 -25.09 19.19 -19.58
N THR A 60 -24.36 18.94 -20.67
CA THR A 60 -24.78 17.93 -21.64
C THR A 60 -24.66 16.54 -21.00
N PRO A 61 -25.52 15.58 -21.38
CA PRO A 61 -25.47 14.22 -20.85
C PRO A 61 -24.08 13.59 -20.95
N GLU A 62 -23.34 13.90 -22.02
CA GLU A 62 -21.99 13.40 -22.29
C GLU A 62 -20.98 13.99 -21.30
N THR A 63 -21.10 15.28 -21.00
CA THR A 63 -20.22 15.96 -20.04
C THR A 63 -20.47 15.44 -18.62
N ALA A 64 -21.74 15.21 -18.26
CA ALA A 64 -22.11 14.59 -16.99
C ALA A 64 -21.55 13.16 -16.87
N ALA A 65 -21.65 12.36 -17.93
CA ALA A 65 -21.12 10.99 -17.97
C ALA A 65 -19.60 10.97 -17.76
N GLN A 66 -18.85 11.86 -18.42
CA GLN A 66 -17.39 11.97 -18.25
C GLN A 66 -17.00 12.36 -16.82
N TYR A 67 -17.75 13.26 -16.18
CA TYR A 67 -17.50 13.63 -14.79
C TYR A 67 -17.78 12.48 -13.82
N LEU A 68 -18.88 11.74 -14.04
CA LEU A 68 -19.22 10.56 -13.24
C LEU A 68 -18.17 9.46 -13.39
N GLU A 69 -17.70 9.20 -14.61
CA GLU A 69 -16.65 8.21 -14.88
C GLU A 69 -15.33 8.58 -14.16
N ARG A 70 -14.93 9.85 -14.20
CA ARG A 70 -13.75 10.34 -13.46
C ARG A 70 -13.92 10.20 -11.95
N LEU A 71 -15.11 10.51 -11.42
CA LEU A 71 -15.41 10.37 -9.99
C LEU A 71 -15.40 8.91 -9.56
N ASP A 72 -15.94 7.99 -10.36
CA ASP A 72 -15.91 6.56 -10.09
C ASP A 72 -14.48 6.02 -10.15
N ALA A 73 -13.67 6.44 -11.12
CA ALA A 73 -12.26 6.07 -11.20
C ALA A 73 -11.47 6.52 -9.95
N ILE A 74 -11.68 7.76 -9.51
CA ILE A 74 -11.06 8.29 -8.28
C ILE A 74 -11.56 7.53 -7.04
N SER A 75 -12.88 7.28 -6.95
CA SER A 75 -13.49 6.54 -5.84
C SER A 75 -12.91 5.12 -5.71
N ASN A 76 -12.75 4.42 -6.84
CA ASN A 76 -12.17 3.08 -6.87
C ASN A 76 -10.69 3.09 -6.45
N SER A 77 -9.91 4.07 -6.92
CA SER A 77 -8.52 4.25 -6.49
C SER A 77 -8.40 4.48 -4.97
N ILE A 78 -9.28 5.31 -4.40
CA ILE A 78 -9.34 5.57 -2.96
C ILE A 78 -9.73 4.30 -2.18
N LYS A 79 -10.73 3.55 -2.65
CA LYS A 79 -11.11 2.25 -2.04
C LYS A 79 -9.95 1.26 -2.05
N ASP A 80 -9.21 1.18 -3.16
CA ASP A 80 -8.07 0.26 -3.26
C ASP A 80 -6.90 0.71 -2.39
N MET A 81 -6.68 2.02 -2.23
CA MET A 81 -5.74 2.57 -1.24
C MET A 81 -6.14 2.18 0.19
N PHE A 82 -7.41 2.33 0.56
CA PHE A 82 -7.88 1.94 1.90
C PHE A 82 -7.81 0.42 2.12
N LYS A 83 -8.10 -0.41 1.11
CA LYS A 83 -7.90 -1.87 1.18
C LYS A 83 -6.42 -2.21 1.43
N LYS A 84 -5.49 -1.54 0.75
CA LYS A 84 -4.04 -1.73 0.95
C LYS A 84 -3.62 -1.30 2.37
N GLN A 85 -4.15 -0.19 2.88
CA GLN A 85 -3.89 0.27 4.24
C GLN A 85 -4.46 -0.68 5.30
N ALA A 86 -5.70 -1.17 5.11
CA ALA A 86 -6.31 -2.15 6.01
C ALA A 86 -5.52 -3.47 6.02
N ALA A 87 -5.12 -3.97 4.85
CA ALA A 87 -4.28 -5.16 4.74
C ALA A 87 -2.90 -4.99 5.40
N ALA A 88 -2.31 -3.78 5.33
CA ALA A 88 -1.06 -3.47 6.01
C ALA A 88 -1.23 -3.34 7.54
N SER A 89 -2.36 -2.79 8.00
CA SER A 89 -2.68 -2.61 9.42
C SER A 89 -2.98 -3.95 10.12
N GLU A 90 -3.79 -4.82 9.51
CA GLU A 90 -4.08 -6.15 10.04
C GLU A 90 -2.83 -7.04 10.10
N ALA A 91 -1.87 -6.84 9.18
CA ALA A 91 -0.60 -7.56 9.15
C ALA A 91 0.35 -7.19 10.31
N SER A 92 0.18 -6.04 10.95
CA SER A 92 1.11 -5.54 11.98
C SER A 92 0.75 -6.03 13.38
N GLU A 93 -0.50 -5.86 13.81
CA GLU A 93 -0.88 -6.09 15.23
C GLU A 93 -1.17 -7.57 15.55
N THR A 94 -1.49 -8.40 14.57
CA THR A 94 -1.80 -9.83 14.79
C THR A 94 -0.66 -10.80 14.42
N ARG A 95 0.34 -10.37 13.64
CA ARG A 95 1.45 -11.25 13.24
C ARG A 95 2.50 -11.47 14.31
N HIS A 96 2.80 -10.46 15.12
CA HIS A 96 3.93 -10.53 16.05
C HIS A 96 3.78 -11.66 17.08
N PRO A 97 2.64 -11.78 17.82
CA PRO A 97 2.49 -12.84 18.82
C PRO A 97 2.41 -14.24 18.18
N ARG A 98 1.80 -14.33 16.99
CA ARG A 98 1.67 -15.59 16.25
C ARG A 98 3.01 -16.06 15.67
N PHE A 99 3.85 -15.14 15.21
CA PHE A 99 5.17 -15.45 14.69
C PHE A 99 6.10 -15.93 15.81
N GLU A 100 6.08 -15.27 16.97
CA GLU A 100 6.83 -15.70 18.15
C GLU A 100 6.42 -17.11 18.60
N ASP A 101 5.12 -17.40 18.68
CA ASP A 101 4.61 -18.73 19.04
C ASP A 101 5.04 -19.82 18.04
N LEU A 102 4.97 -19.53 16.73
CA LEU A 102 5.44 -20.46 15.69
C LEU A 102 6.96 -20.68 15.77
N LEU A 103 7.73 -19.62 16.02
CA LEU A 103 9.18 -19.71 16.16
C LEU A 103 9.56 -20.52 17.40
N ALA A 104 8.91 -20.26 18.55
CA ALA A 104 9.13 -21.01 19.78
C ALA A 104 8.78 -22.50 19.60
N LYS A 105 7.67 -22.81 18.93
CA LYS A 105 7.29 -24.19 18.58
C LYS A 105 8.32 -24.87 17.69
N TRP A 106 8.84 -24.16 16.69
CA TRP A 106 9.88 -24.70 15.82
C TRP A 106 11.18 -24.99 16.59
N VAL A 107 11.63 -24.05 17.42
CA VAL A 107 12.83 -24.22 18.27
C VAL A 107 12.68 -25.46 19.16
N ALA A 108 11.53 -25.61 19.82
CA ALA A 108 11.26 -26.76 20.70
C ALA A 108 11.11 -28.08 19.94
N ALA A 109 10.41 -28.10 18.80
CA ALA A 109 10.14 -29.33 18.04
C ALA A 109 11.38 -29.87 17.32
N CYS A 110 12.30 -28.98 16.92
CA CYS A 110 13.52 -29.33 16.20
C CYS A 110 14.77 -29.32 17.10
N ASP A 111 14.59 -29.19 18.42
CA ASP A 111 15.65 -29.14 19.44
C ASP A 111 16.78 -28.17 19.07
N GLN A 112 16.41 -26.98 18.60
CA GLN A 112 17.36 -25.97 18.16
C GLN A 112 17.88 -25.18 19.36
N PRO A 113 19.16 -24.78 19.38
CA PRO A 113 19.65 -23.86 20.39
C PRO A 113 18.98 -22.49 20.25
N PHE A 114 18.65 -21.85 21.37
CA PHE A 114 18.01 -20.53 21.36
C PHE A 114 18.85 -19.47 20.61
N SER A 115 20.18 -19.59 20.62
CA SER A 115 21.07 -18.65 19.92
C SER A 115 20.91 -18.67 18.40
N VAL A 116 20.27 -19.68 17.80
CA VAL A 116 20.06 -19.76 16.34
C VAL A 116 19.24 -18.58 15.83
N VAL A 117 18.28 -18.07 16.62
CA VAL A 117 17.43 -16.95 16.20
C VAL A 117 18.20 -15.62 16.13
N ASP A 118 19.35 -15.55 16.81
CA ASP A 118 20.24 -14.39 16.80
C ASP A 118 21.28 -14.43 15.68
N GLY A 119 21.48 -15.59 15.05
CA GLY A 119 22.39 -15.76 13.92
C GLY A 119 22.02 -14.84 12.74
N VAL A 120 23.05 -14.27 12.12
CA VAL A 120 22.88 -13.31 11.01
C VAL A 120 22.24 -14.02 9.81
N GLU A 121 22.64 -15.27 9.55
CA GLU A 121 22.18 -16.12 8.46
C GLU A 121 20.67 -16.42 8.59
N PHE A 122 20.22 -16.71 9.81
CA PHE A 122 18.80 -16.95 10.08
C PHE A 122 17.97 -15.68 9.88
N ARG A 123 18.47 -14.53 10.35
CA ARG A 123 17.81 -13.22 10.16
C ARG A 123 17.74 -12.82 8.69
N GLU A 124 18.77 -13.10 7.91
CA GLU A 124 18.77 -12.86 6.46
C GLU A 124 17.76 -13.74 5.73
N LEU A 125 17.67 -15.03 6.09
CA LEU A 125 16.67 -15.94 5.56
C LEU A 125 15.24 -15.45 5.85
N LEU A 126 14.97 -14.99 7.08
CA LEU A 126 13.67 -14.43 7.44
C LEU A 126 13.36 -13.12 6.71
N LYS A 127 14.34 -12.23 6.54
CA LYS A 127 14.18 -11.01 5.73
C LYS A 127 13.82 -11.34 4.28
N TYR A 128 14.44 -12.36 3.71
CA TYR A 128 14.08 -12.87 2.38
C TYR A 128 12.66 -13.42 2.35
N ALA A 129 12.27 -14.25 3.32
CA ALA A 129 10.94 -14.83 3.42
C ALA A 129 9.84 -13.77 3.67
N HIS A 130 10.18 -12.66 4.32
CA HIS A 130 9.28 -11.53 4.55
C HIS A 130 9.08 -10.64 3.31
N HIS A 131 9.89 -10.82 2.25
CA HIS A 131 9.74 -10.01 1.05
C HIS A 131 8.36 -10.28 0.41
N PRO A 132 7.52 -9.26 0.18
CA PRO A 132 6.19 -9.45 -0.38
C PRO A 132 6.29 -9.91 -1.84
N ALA A 133 6.31 -11.23 -2.03
CA ALA A 133 6.27 -11.85 -3.34
C ALA A 133 4.81 -12.11 -3.76
N PRO A 134 4.47 -11.93 -5.04
CA PRO A 134 3.14 -12.24 -5.55
C PRO A 134 2.83 -13.74 -5.56
N THR A 135 3.84 -14.59 -5.40
CA THR A 135 3.68 -16.05 -5.35
C THR A 135 4.15 -16.59 -4.01
N GLU A 136 3.55 -17.70 -3.59
CA GLU A 136 3.95 -18.42 -2.39
C GLU A 136 5.44 -18.78 -2.40
N LEU A 137 6.09 -18.63 -1.24
CA LEU A 137 7.49 -18.94 -1.07
C LEU A 137 7.71 -20.44 -1.33
N LYS A 138 8.50 -20.76 -2.37
CA LYS A 138 8.82 -22.14 -2.70
C LYS A 138 9.88 -22.68 -1.74
N ILE A 139 9.43 -23.43 -0.73
CA ILE A 139 10.33 -24.07 0.23
C ILE A 139 11.05 -25.24 -0.47
N PRO A 140 12.38 -25.23 -0.56
CA PRO A 140 13.14 -26.31 -1.19
C PRO A 140 13.04 -27.61 -0.39
N SER A 141 13.08 -28.74 -1.10
CA SER A 141 13.08 -30.07 -0.47
C SER A 141 14.41 -30.37 0.26
N SER A 142 14.40 -31.31 1.20
CA SER A 142 15.63 -31.77 1.89
C SER A 142 16.71 -32.21 0.90
N ARG A 143 16.33 -32.91 -0.19
CA ARG A 143 17.27 -33.30 -1.25
C ARG A 143 17.86 -32.09 -1.97
N SER A 144 17.03 -31.08 -2.27
CA SER A 144 17.48 -29.85 -2.92
C SER A 144 18.48 -29.08 -2.04
N ILE A 145 18.23 -29.00 -0.73
CA ILE A 145 19.16 -28.37 0.22
C ILE A 145 20.47 -29.16 0.31
N LYS A 146 20.42 -30.49 0.43
CA LYS A 146 21.63 -31.34 0.46
C LYS A 146 22.49 -31.14 -0.79
N ASN A 147 21.86 -31.16 -1.96
CA ASN A 147 22.57 -30.94 -3.22
C ASN A 147 23.19 -29.53 -3.29
N ARG A 148 22.50 -28.51 -2.77
CA ARG A 148 23.03 -27.15 -2.76
C ARG A 148 24.25 -27.03 -1.85
N ILE A 149 24.23 -27.66 -0.68
CA ILE A 149 25.37 -27.68 0.25
C ILE A 149 26.57 -28.36 -0.41
N GLY A 150 26.39 -29.55 -1.02
CA GLY A 150 27.47 -30.24 -1.72
C GLY A 150 28.08 -29.40 -2.86
N ALA A 151 27.25 -28.70 -3.63
CA ALA A 151 27.75 -27.78 -4.67
C ALA A 151 28.57 -26.61 -4.07
N MET A 152 28.15 -26.05 -2.93
CA MET A 152 28.91 -24.99 -2.25
C MET A 152 30.26 -25.51 -1.75
N GLU A 153 30.34 -26.75 -1.27
CA GLU A 153 31.60 -27.39 -0.88
C GLU A 153 32.54 -27.56 -2.09
N GLU A 154 32.02 -28.05 -3.22
CA GLU A 154 32.79 -28.18 -4.46
C GLU A 154 33.29 -26.83 -4.99
N GLU A 155 32.43 -25.79 -4.98
CA GLU A 155 32.79 -24.42 -5.35
C GLU A 155 33.91 -23.86 -4.45
N MET A 156 33.81 -24.09 -3.13
CA MET A 156 34.82 -23.67 -2.17
C MET A 156 36.16 -24.39 -2.38
N ILE A 157 36.14 -25.70 -2.57
CA ILE A 157 37.34 -26.51 -2.84
C ILE A 157 38.00 -26.03 -4.14
N ALA A 158 37.21 -25.83 -5.20
CA ALA A 158 37.74 -25.33 -6.47
C ALA A 158 38.35 -23.93 -6.33
N GLY A 159 37.73 -23.05 -5.54
CA GLY A 159 38.27 -21.72 -5.23
C GLY A 159 39.61 -21.78 -4.49
N LEU A 160 39.71 -22.65 -3.48
CA LEU A 160 40.97 -22.86 -2.73
C LEU A 160 42.06 -23.43 -3.63
N THR A 161 41.77 -24.45 -4.44
CA THR A 161 42.74 -25.03 -5.38
C THR A 161 43.30 -23.96 -6.33
N ARG A 162 42.44 -23.09 -6.88
CA ARG A 162 42.88 -21.97 -7.73
C ARG A 162 43.79 -20.98 -7.00
N LEU A 163 43.52 -20.69 -5.73
CA LEU A 163 44.38 -19.79 -4.94
C LEU A 163 45.78 -20.40 -4.72
N PHE A 164 45.87 -21.71 -4.52
CA PHE A 164 47.16 -22.40 -4.35
C PHE A 164 47.91 -22.62 -5.67
N GLU A 165 47.22 -22.82 -6.79
CA GLU A 165 47.84 -22.90 -8.12
C GLU A 165 48.47 -21.57 -8.55
N VAL A 166 47.86 -20.43 -8.21
CA VAL A 166 48.40 -19.08 -8.48
C VAL A 166 49.57 -18.73 -7.55
N GLY A 167 49.68 -19.37 -6.38
CA GLY A 167 50.74 -19.13 -5.40
C GLY A 167 52.09 -19.82 -5.69
N CYS A 168 52.16 -20.72 -6.67
CA CYS A 168 53.39 -21.44 -7.03
C CYS A 168 54.33 -20.68 -7.99
N ASP A 169 54.00 -19.45 -8.38
CA ASP A 169 54.82 -18.60 -9.27
C ASP A 169 55.75 -17.64 -8.52
N PHE A 170 56.15 -17.97 -7.28
CA PHE A 170 57.30 -17.32 -6.64
C PHE A 170 58.60 -17.99 -7.10
N THR A 171 59.08 -17.58 -8.27
CA THR A 171 60.49 -17.77 -8.63
C THR A 171 61.36 -17.03 -7.62
N LEU A 172 62.07 -17.79 -6.78
CA LEU A 172 63.22 -17.31 -6.01
C LEU A 172 64.26 -16.75 -7.00
N VAL A 173 64.51 -15.44 -6.90
CA VAL A 173 65.67 -14.76 -7.49
C VAL A 173 66.93 -15.18 -6.75
#